data_AF-A0A9P4NIE2-F1
#
_entry.id   AF-A0A9P4NIE2-F1
#
_cell.length_a   1.000
_cell.length_b   1.000
_cell.length_c   1.000
_cell.angle_alpha   90.00
_cell.angle_beta   90.00
_cell.angle_gamma   90.00
#
_symmetry.space_group_name_H-M   'P 1'
#
loop_
_entity.id
_entity.type
_entity.pdbx_description
1 polymer ?
#
loop_
_entity_poly.entity_id
_entity_poly.type
_entity_poly.pdbx_seq_one_letter_code
_entity_poly.pdbx_strand_id
1 'polypeptide(L)'
;MLNVSKSSQHAYANTETMLGDPIENIPRNLFYVTEDNYAWAMDELVQAITANNGVFRNPLSKAMFTHTDIAGILKHPLGKSLSDLQLRQLDWRKSINPKTIQRLGALAYNRPGPESDESEEQYRAINGFEFYSANLSGVEGEAINKLSVPITDSASGQSFDTTIGDTVRDAKANKICFGKAGEILEQAAEHLRK
;
A
#
# COMPACT_ATOMS: atom_id res chain seq x y z
N MET A 1 -43.94 -0.54 32.27
CA MET A 1 -43.05 -0.11 31.16
C MET A 1 -41.71 -0.78 31.38
N LEU A 2 -41.42 -1.81 30.60
CA LEU A 2 -40.16 -2.55 30.66
C LEU A 2 -39.09 -1.68 29.98
N ASN A 3 -38.14 -1.19 30.77
CA ASN A 3 -36.97 -0.50 30.24
C ASN A 3 -36.19 -1.49 29.37
N VAL A 4 -36.14 -1.19 28.07
CA VAL A 4 -35.38 -1.93 27.08
C VAL A 4 -33.92 -1.91 27.50
N SER A 5 -33.36 -3.12 27.53
CA SER A 5 -31.98 -3.46 27.88
C SER A 5 -30.94 -2.51 27.28
N LYS A 6 -30.02 -2.02 28.12
CA LYS A 6 -28.67 -1.61 27.71
C LYS A 6 -28.09 -2.73 26.84
N SER A 7 -28.04 -2.54 25.53
CA SER A 7 -27.25 -3.40 24.65
C SER A 7 -25.79 -3.21 25.02
N SER A 8 -25.12 -4.32 25.33
CA SER A 8 -23.70 -4.45 25.64
C SER A 8 -22.87 -3.54 24.73
N GLN A 9 -22.30 -2.47 25.27
CA GLN A 9 -21.34 -1.61 24.56
C GLN A 9 -20.06 -2.43 24.36
N HIS A 10 -19.95 -3.14 23.24
CA HIS A 10 -18.67 -3.63 22.79
C HIS A 10 -17.78 -2.43 22.52
N ALA A 11 -16.68 -2.31 23.27
CA ALA A 11 -15.68 -1.28 23.04
C ALA A 11 -14.87 -1.68 21.80
N TYR A 12 -15.12 -1.01 20.69
CA TYR A 12 -14.29 -1.09 19.47
C TYR A 12 -13.02 -0.25 19.63
N ALA A 13 -12.00 -0.53 18.83
CA ALA A 13 -10.75 0.21 18.85
C ALA A 13 -10.91 1.68 18.40
N ASN A 14 -11.92 1.96 17.58
CA ASN A 14 -12.33 3.28 17.14
C ASN A 14 -13.72 3.64 17.66
N THR A 15 -14.01 4.94 17.82
CA THR A 15 -15.35 5.47 18.16
C THR A 15 -16.05 6.12 16.97
N GLU A 16 -15.29 6.46 15.93
CA GLU A 16 -15.76 7.09 14.70
C GLU A 16 -15.26 6.32 13.47
N THR A 17 -15.96 6.46 12.34
CA THR A 17 -15.53 5.96 11.03
C THR A 17 -14.36 6.79 10.49
N MET A 18 -13.82 6.41 9.33
CA MET A 18 -12.70 7.18 8.75
C MET A 18 -13.11 8.55 8.22
N LEU A 19 -14.42 8.79 8.05
CA LEU A 19 -14.98 10.09 7.68
C LEU A 19 -15.52 10.90 8.88
N GLY A 20 -15.38 10.37 10.11
CA GLY A 20 -15.74 11.07 11.35
C GLY A 20 -17.17 10.84 11.84
N ASP A 21 -17.91 9.91 11.24
CA ASP A 21 -19.25 9.54 11.73
C ASP A 21 -19.16 8.59 12.93
N PRO A 22 -20.01 8.72 13.97
CA PRO A 22 -20.01 7.78 15.08
C PRO A 22 -20.28 6.34 14.61
N ILE A 23 -19.50 5.36 15.11
CA ILE A 23 -19.65 3.95 14.67
C ILE A 23 -21.02 3.35 15.00
N GLU A 24 -21.69 3.88 16.03
CA GLU A 24 -23.04 3.47 16.44
C GLU A 24 -24.10 3.81 15.39
N ASN A 25 -23.80 4.75 14.48
CA ASN A 25 -24.68 5.17 13.40
C ASN A 25 -24.48 4.37 12.12
N ILE A 26 -23.48 3.46 12.05
CA ILE A 26 -23.24 2.65 10.86
C ILE A 26 -24.43 1.70 10.64
N PRO A 27 -25.11 1.76 9.48
CA PRO A 27 -26.18 0.83 9.16
C PRO A 27 -25.71 -0.62 9.23
N ARG A 28 -26.55 -1.51 9.77
CA ARG A 28 -26.16 -2.92 10.04
C ARG A 28 -25.72 -3.70 8.80
N ASN A 29 -26.17 -3.30 7.62
CA ASN A 29 -25.81 -3.87 6.32
C ASN A 29 -24.48 -3.33 5.76
N LEU A 30 -23.92 -2.28 6.36
CA LEU A 30 -22.62 -1.71 6.06
C LEU A 30 -21.59 -2.03 7.14
N PHE A 31 -22.04 -2.41 8.33
CA PHE A 31 -21.18 -2.66 9.48
C PHE A 31 -20.32 -3.91 9.32
N TYR A 32 -19.02 -3.75 9.50
CA TYR A 32 -18.05 -4.84 9.53
C TYR A 32 -17.00 -4.61 10.61
N VAL A 33 -16.44 -5.69 11.15
CA VAL A 33 -15.41 -5.62 12.20
C VAL A 33 -14.25 -6.53 11.81
N THR A 34 -13.04 -5.99 11.89
CA THR A 34 -11.79 -6.70 11.61
C THR A 34 -11.18 -7.31 12.88
N GLU A 35 -10.23 -8.24 12.73
CA GLU A 35 -9.62 -8.98 13.85
C GLU A 35 -8.90 -8.06 14.86
N ASP A 36 -8.42 -6.91 14.41
CA ASP A 36 -7.85 -5.85 15.25
C ASP A 36 -8.91 -5.03 16.01
N ASN A 37 -10.17 -5.46 16.00
CA ASN A 37 -11.32 -4.88 16.69
C ASN A 37 -11.69 -3.46 16.21
N TYR A 38 -11.34 -3.09 14.98
CA TYR A 38 -11.83 -1.87 14.34
C TYR A 38 -13.19 -2.11 13.69
N ALA A 39 -14.11 -1.19 13.92
CA ALA A 39 -15.43 -1.15 13.30
C ALA A 39 -15.41 -0.28 12.03
N TRP A 40 -16.00 -0.78 10.95
CA TRP A 40 -15.96 -0.19 9.63
C TRP A 40 -17.36 -0.01 9.04
N ALA A 41 -17.57 1.14 8.41
CA ALA A 41 -18.52 1.27 7.33
C ALA A 41 -17.88 0.70 6.05
N MET A 42 -18.46 -0.38 5.52
CA MET A 42 -17.85 -1.14 4.43
C MET A 42 -17.71 -0.37 3.13
N ASP A 43 -18.60 0.58 2.86
CA ASP A 43 -18.49 1.50 1.73
C ASP A 43 -17.29 2.45 1.87
N GLU A 44 -17.02 2.98 3.05
CA GLU A 44 -15.82 3.77 3.33
C GLU A 44 -14.55 2.93 3.18
N LEU A 45 -14.55 1.72 3.77
CA LEU A 45 -13.39 0.82 3.70
C LEU A 45 -13.08 0.41 2.25
N VAL A 46 -14.11 0.10 1.46
CA VAL A 46 -13.96 -0.22 0.03
C VAL A 46 -13.41 0.96 -0.74
N GLN A 47 -13.88 2.18 -0.47
CA GLN A 47 -13.33 3.39 -1.09
C GLN A 47 -11.86 3.58 -0.73
N ALA A 48 -11.48 3.40 0.54
CA ALA A 48 -10.09 3.55 0.98
C ALA A 48 -9.15 2.52 0.31
N ILE A 49 -9.55 1.25 0.26
CA ILE A 49 -8.76 0.20 -0.41
C ILE A 49 -8.65 0.49 -1.90
N THR A 50 -9.73 0.94 -2.53
CA THR A 50 -9.75 1.28 -3.96
C THR A 50 -8.84 2.47 -4.27
N ALA A 51 -8.91 3.54 -3.47
CA ALA A 51 -8.06 4.72 -3.60
C ALA A 51 -6.57 4.37 -3.43
N ASN A 52 -6.29 3.33 -2.65
CA ASN A 52 -4.96 2.81 -2.42
C ASN A 52 -4.57 1.66 -3.37
N ASN A 53 -5.18 1.62 -4.56
CA ASN A 53 -4.92 0.65 -5.62
C ASN A 53 -5.06 -0.83 -5.21
N GLY A 54 -5.83 -1.14 -4.17
CA GLY A 54 -6.08 -2.52 -3.74
C GLY A 54 -5.11 -3.07 -2.70
N VAL A 55 -4.30 -2.22 -2.05
CA VAL A 55 -3.54 -2.64 -0.87
C VAL A 55 -4.49 -2.75 0.33
N PHE A 56 -4.61 -3.96 0.88
CA PHE A 56 -5.43 -4.25 2.05
C PHE A 56 -4.72 -3.85 3.34
N ARG A 57 -4.64 -2.53 3.56
CA ARG A 57 -4.12 -1.91 4.78
C ARG A 57 -5.26 -1.22 5.52
N ASN A 58 -5.30 -1.39 6.84
CA ASN A 58 -6.20 -0.66 7.72
C ASN A 58 -5.91 0.86 7.62
N PRO A 59 -6.86 1.68 7.14
CA PRO A 59 -6.64 3.12 6.97
C PRO A 59 -6.37 3.89 8.26
N LEU A 60 -6.83 3.39 9.42
CA LEU A 60 -6.68 4.03 10.71
C LEU A 60 -5.41 3.57 11.43
N SER A 61 -5.23 2.26 11.60
CA SER A 61 -4.06 1.71 12.32
C SER A 61 -2.80 1.62 11.46
N LYS A 62 -2.94 1.74 10.14
CA LYS A 62 -1.89 1.52 9.13
C LYS A 62 -1.32 0.10 9.09
N ALA A 63 -1.86 -0.84 9.86
CA ALA A 63 -1.46 -2.25 9.79
C ALA A 63 -2.02 -2.93 8.53
N MET A 64 -1.33 -3.94 8.02
CA MET A 64 -1.88 -4.80 6.97
C MET A 64 -3.02 -5.64 7.53
N PHE A 65 -4.12 -5.78 6.80
CA PHE A 65 -5.19 -6.71 7.16
C PHE A 65 -4.67 -8.15 7.11
N THR A 66 -5.18 -8.98 8.01
CA THR A 66 -4.84 -10.41 8.03
C THR A 66 -5.47 -11.13 6.84
N HIS A 67 -5.06 -12.38 6.59
CA HIS A 67 -5.72 -13.20 5.56
C HIS A 67 -7.21 -13.42 5.87
N THR A 68 -7.56 -13.55 7.15
CA THR A 68 -8.95 -13.69 7.61
C THR A 68 -9.75 -12.43 7.32
N ASP A 69 -9.22 -11.26 7.66
CA ASP A 69 -9.85 -9.96 7.39
C ASP A 69 -10.07 -9.76 5.90
N ILE A 70 -9.04 -10.00 5.07
CA ILE A 70 -9.13 -9.87 3.61
C ILE A 70 -10.23 -10.78 3.06
N ALA A 71 -10.27 -12.05 3.49
CA ALA A 71 -11.31 -12.98 3.05
C ALA A 71 -12.71 -12.54 3.51
N GLY A 72 -12.84 -11.96 4.69
CA GLY A 72 -14.10 -11.42 5.21
C GLY A 72 -14.56 -10.18 4.44
N ILE A 73 -13.67 -9.22 4.19
CA ILE A 73 -13.90 -8.02 3.37
C ILE A 73 -14.41 -8.43 2.00
N LEU A 74 -13.74 -9.36 1.32
CA LEU A 74 -14.11 -9.82 -0.03
C LEU A 74 -15.44 -10.58 -0.09
N LYS A 75 -15.83 -11.26 1.01
CA LYS A 75 -17.13 -11.94 1.11
C LYS A 75 -18.28 -10.95 1.30
N HIS A 76 -18.02 -9.78 1.90
CA HIS A 76 -19.04 -8.76 2.12
C HIS A 76 -19.62 -8.27 0.77
N PRO A 77 -20.95 -8.06 0.64
CA PRO A 77 -21.56 -7.66 -0.62
C PRO A 77 -20.89 -6.45 -1.30
N LEU A 78 -20.50 -5.44 -0.53
CA LEU A 78 -19.79 -4.26 -1.05
C LEU A 78 -18.31 -4.54 -1.37
N GLY A 79 -17.66 -5.42 -0.60
CA GLY A 79 -16.24 -5.74 -0.78
C GLY A 79 -15.96 -6.67 -1.94
N LYS A 80 -16.97 -7.35 -2.51
CA LYS A 80 -16.82 -8.18 -3.72
C LYS A 80 -16.18 -7.44 -4.88
N SER A 81 -16.45 -6.13 -5.01
CA SER A 81 -15.88 -5.26 -6.03
C SER A 81 -14.35 -5.17 -5.97
N LEU A 82 -13.75 -5.41 -4.79
CA LEU A 82 -12.31 -5.40 -4.58
C LEU A 82 -11.62 -6.68 -5.09
N SER A 83 -12.36 -7.74 -5.41
CA SER A 83 -11.78 -9.02 -5.87
C SER A 83 -11.00 -8.83 -7.16
N ASP A 84 -11.53 -8.05 -8.11
CA ASP A 84 -10.86 -7.76 -9.37
C ASP A 84 -9.58 -6.96 -9.16
N LEU A 85 -9.58 -6.01 -8.21
CA LEU A 85 -8.37 -5.25 -7.85
C LEU A 85 -7.32 -6.16 -7.21
N GLN A 86 -7.73 -7.07 -6.34
CA GLN A 86 -6.82 -8.04 -5.72
C GLN A 86 -6.19 -8.96 -6.76
N LEU A 87 -6.97 -9.48 -7.70
CA LEU A 87 -6.47 -10.30 -8.80
C LEU A 87 -5.49 -9.52 -9.68
N ARG A 88 -5.80 -8.25 -10.01
CA ARG A 88 -4.86 -7.39 -10.76
C ARG A 88 -3.56 -7.14 -10.02
N GLN A 89 -3.59 -6.86 -8.72
CA GLN A 89 -2.36 -6.71 -7.92
C GLN A 89 -1.52 -8.00 -7.95
N LEU A 90 -2.16 -9.17 -7.86
CA LEU A 90 -1.47 -10.46 -7.97
C LEU A 90 -0.87 -10.70 -9.36
N ASP A 91 -1.61 -10.35 -10.42
CA ASP A 91 -1.16 -10.50 -11.81
C ASP A 91 0.01 -9.56 -12.13
N TRP A 92 -0.08 -8.29 -11.70
CA TRP A 92 1.01 -7.33 -11.82
C TRP A 92 2.25 -7.75 -11.04
N ARG A 93 2.09 -8.30 -9.84
CA ARG A 93 3.21 -8.80 -9.07
C ARG A 93 3.93 -9.94 -9.80
N LYS A 94 3.18 -10.85 -10.44
CA LYS A 94 3.73 -11.97 -11.22
C LYS A 94 4.33 -11.53 -12.56
N SER A 95 3.90 -10.40 -13.12
CA SER A 95 4.38 -9.93 -14.41
C SER A 95 5.74 -9.23 -14.35
N ILE A 96 6.20 -8.83 -13.17
CA ILE A 96 7.51 -8.18 -13.02
C ILE A 96 8.62 -9.21 -13.13
N ASN A 97 9.53 -9.00 -14.08
CA ASN A 97 10.62 -9.90 -14.35
C ASN A 97 11.60 -9.95 -13.16
N PRO A 98 12.14 -11.12 -12.78
CA PRO A 98 13.18 -11.22 -11.76
C PRO A 98 14.39 -10.30 -12.01
N LYS A 99 14.75 -10.03 -13.28
CA LYS A 99 15.81 -9.07 -13.62
C LYS A 99 15.44 -7.63 -13.23
N THR A 100 14.17 -7.25 -13.38
CA THR A 100 13.65 -5.96 -12.93
C THR A 100 13.71 -5.85 -11.41
N ILE A 101 13.31 -6.91 -10.70
CA ILE A 101 13.42 -7.00 -9.23
C ILE A 101 14.87 -6.87 -8.77
N GLN A 102 15.82 -7.50 -9.48
CA GLN A 102 17.25 -7.37 -9.19
C GLN A 102 17.74 -5.93 -9.40
N ARG A 103 17.32 -5.28 -10.49
CA ARG A 103 17.66 -3.88 -10.77
C ARG A 103 17.12 -2.94 -9.68
N LEU A 104 15.87 -3.15 -9.25
CA LEU A 104 15.27 -2.39 -8.15
C LEU A 104 16.10 -2.52 -6.86
N GLY A 105 16.45 -3.77 -6.49
CA GLY A 105 17.30 -4.02 -5.34
C GLY A 105 18.66 -3.33 -5.44
N ALA A 106 19.29 -3.31 -6.62
CA ALA A 106 20.60 -2.67 -6.81
C ALA A 106 20.57 -1.14 -6.61
N LEU A 107 19.41 -0.48 -6.78
CA LEU A 107 19.29 0.96 -6.55
C LEU A 107 19.42 1.34 -5.07
N ALA A 108 19.12 0.40 -4.17
CA ALA A 108 19.29 0.58 -2.73
C ALA A 108 20.77 0.59 -2.30
N TYR A 109 21.60 -0.20 -2.99
CA TYR A 109 23.00 -0.43 -2.64
C TYR A 109 23.96 0.63 -3.18
N ASN A 110 23.50 1.54 -4.05
CA ASN A 110 24.29 2.68 -4.52
C ASN A 110 24.32 3.78 -3.46
N ARG A 111 24.82 3.43 -2.26
CA ARG A 111 25.20 4.38 -1.22
C ARG A 111 26.66 4.75 -1.49
N PRO A 112 26.94 5.98 -1.93
CA PRO A 112 28.28 6.41 -2.26
C PRO A 112 29.19 6.32 -1.03
N GLY A 113 30.47 6.04 -1.26
CA GLY A 113 31.49 6.10 -0.21
C GLY A 113 31.75 7.56 0.22
N PRO A 114 32.47 7.79 1.32
CA PRO A 114 32.69 9.13 1.88
C PRO A 114 33.46 10.11 0.96
N GLU A 115 33.99 9.64 -0.17
CA GLU A 115 34.82 10.44 -1.10
C GLU A 115 34.15 10.75 -2.45
N SER A 116 32.90 10.32 -2.67
CA SER A 116 32.17 10.54 -3.93
C SER A 116 31.11 11.63 -3.79
N ASP A 117 30.89 12.41 -4.85
CA ASP A 117 29.76 13.35 -4.95
C ASP A 117 28.44 12.58 -4.87
N GLU A 118 27.90 12.46 -3.65
CA GLU A 118 26.86 11.50 -3.29
C GLU A 118 25.62 11.57 -4.20
N SER A 119 25.36 12.75 -4.75
CA SER A 119 24.21 13.02 -5.60
C SER A 119 24.34 12.49 -7.03
N GLU A 120 25.55 12.43 -7.63
CA GLU A 120 25.67 12.17 -9.07
C GLU A 120 25.45 10.69 -9.42
N GLU A 121 26.05 9.76 -8.66
CA GLU A 121 25.89 8.32 -8.90
C GLU A 121 24.44 7.86 -8.68
N GLN A 122 23.82 8.36 -7.61
CA GLN A 122 22.41 8.07 -7.30
C GLN A 122 21.47 8.64 -8.37
N TYR A 123 21.74 9.87 -8.82
CA TYR A 123 21.01 10.48 -9.93
C TYR A 123 21.15 9.65 -11.22
N ARG A 124 22.36 9.21 -11.57
CA ARG A 124 22.61 8.33 -12.72
C ARG A 124 21.87 6.98 -12.58
N ALA A 125 21.85 6.40 -11.38
CA ALA A 125 21.18 5.13 -11.13
C ALA A 125 19.65 5.25 -11.29
N ILE A 126 19.03 6.26 -10.69
CA ILE A 126 17.58 6.51 -10.80
C ILE A 126 17.17 6.84 -12.24
N ASN A 127 17.93 7.69 -12.95
CA ASN A 127 17.65 7.97 -14.35
C ASN A 127 17.88 6.74 -15.25
N GLY A 128 18.90 5.93 -14.96
CA GLY A 128 19.15 4.68 -15.67
C GLY A 128 17.98 3.70 -15.49
N PHE A 129 17.41 3.62 -14.29
CA PHE A 129 16.23 2.82 -14.03
C PHE A 129 14.98 3.38 -14.69
N GLU A 130 14.77 4.70 -14.68
CA GLU A 130 13.66 5.34 -15.39
C GLU A 130 13.72 5.02 -16.88
N PHE A 131 14.88 5.21 -17.52
CA PHE A 131 15.08 4.88 -18.92
C PHE A 131 14.79 3.40 -19.19
N TYR A 132 15.28 2.50 -18.33
CA TYR A 132 14.96 1.09 -18.42
C TYR A 132 13.44 0.84 -18.34
N SER A 133 12.77 1.41 -17.34
CA SER A 133 11.33 1.23 -17.12
C SER A 133 10.46 1.81 -18.23
N ALA A 134 10.89 2.90 -18.86
CA ALA A 134 10.22 3.50 -20.01
C ALA A 134 10.29 2.62 -21.26
N ASN A 135 11.27 1.72 -21.33
CA ASN A 135 11.41 0.73 -22.41
C ASN A 135 10.73 -0.61 -22.09
N LEU A 136 10.15 -0.79 -20.89
CA LEU A 136 9.33 -1.96 -20.58
C LEU A 136 7.97 -1.80 -21.27
N SER A 137 7.68 -2.69 -22.22
CA SER A 137 6.39 -2.73 -22.90
C SER A 137 5.44 -3.74 -22.25
N GLY A 138 4.15 -3.55 -22.47
CA GLY A 138 3.11 -4.47 -22.01
C GLY A 138 2.88 -4.45 -20.50
N VAL A 139 2.55 -5.62 -19.96
CA VAL A 139 2.04 -5.79 -18.59
C VAL A 139 3.08 -5.47 -17.52
N GLU A 140 4.36 -5.63 -17.81
CA GLU A 140 5.44 -5.32 -16.86
C GLU A 140 5.58 -3.81 -16.65
N GLY A 141 5.59 -3.01 -17.73
CA GLY A 141 5.63 -1.54 -17.62
C GLY A 141 4.40 -0.97 -16.92
N GLU A 142 3.22 -1.57 -17.14
CA GLU A 142 2.02 -1.21 -16.39
C GLU A 142 2.14 -1.56 -14.91
N ALA A 143 2.64 -2.75 -14.58
CA ALA A 143 2.86 -3.18 -13.20
C ALA A 143 3.80 -2.23 -12.45
N ILE A 144 4.89 -1.77 -13.07
CA ILE A 144 5.80 -0.79 -12.46
C ILE A 144 5.07 0.50 -12.05
N ASN A 145 4.05 0.92 -12.81
CA ASN A 145 3.34 2.17 -12.58
C ASN A 145 2.06 2.03 -11.73
N LYS A 146 1.48 0.83 -11.62
CA LYS A 146 0.17 0.62 -10.99
C LYS A 146 0.17 -0.36 -9.82
N LEU A 147 1.17 -1.23 -9.74
CA LEU A 147 1.34 -2.10 -8.59
C LEU A 147 1.71 -1.22 -7.39
N SER A 148 0.86 -1.24 -6.37
CA SER A 148 1.10 -0.52 -5.14
C SER A 148 1.80 -1.46 -4.17
N VAL A 149 2.92 -1.01 -3.64
CA VAL A 149 3.75 -1.78 -2.72
C VAL A 149 3.62 -1.20 -1.31
N PRO A 150 3.47 -2.06 -0.29
CA PRO A 150 3.45 -1.63 1.09
C PRO A 150 4.86 -1.28 1.56
N ILE A 151 5.02 -0.07 2.06
CA ILE A 151 6.30 0.49 2.52
C ILE A 151 6.18 0.92 3.98
N THR A 152 7.28 0.84 4.71
CA THR A 152 7.44 1.45 6.03
C THR A 152 8.63 2.39 5.99
N ASP A 153 8.41 3.66 6.33
CA ASP A 153 9.48 4.62 6.46
C ASP A 153 10.37 4.27 7.65
N SER A 154 11.65 3.94 7.40
CA SER A 154 12.62 3.61 8.44
C SER A 154 12.90 4.75 9.42
N ALA A 155 12.73 6.02 9.01
CA ALA A 155 13.01 7.17 9.85
C ALA A 155 11.86 7.48 10.82
N SER A 156 10.62 7.41 10.34
CA SER A 156 9.42 7.75 11.13
C SER A 156 8.68 6.52 11.68
N GLY A 157 8.96 5.33 11.16
CA GLY A 157 8.16 4.12 11.39
C GLY A 157 6.79 4.14 10.70
N GLN A 158 6.47 5.19 9.94
CA GLN A 158 5.15 5.35 9.32
C GLN A 158 5.02 4.44 8.09
N SER A 159 3.96 3.62 8.07
CA SER A 159 3.62 2.86 6.88
C SER A 159 2.78 3.65 5.90
N PHE A 160 3.09 3.49 4.62
CA PHE A 160 2.38 4.05 3.49
C PHE A 160 2.51 3.13 2.29
N ASP A 161 1.75 3.40 1.24
CA ASP A 161 1.75 2.58 0.04
C ASP A 161 2.03 3.50 -1.16
N THR A 162 2.82 3.02 -2.10
CA THR A 162 3.23 3.79 -3.28
C THR A 162 3.55 2.84 -4.43
N THR A 163 3.73 3.36 -5.64
CA THR A 163 4.17 2.58 -6.78
C THR A 163 5.67 2.78 -7.02
N ILE A 164 6.30 1.82 -7.71
CA ILE A 164 7.69 1.96 -8.15
C ILE A 164 7.84 3.19 -9.07
N GLY A 165 6.89 3.36 -9.99
CA GLY A 165 6.86 4.50 -10.92
C GLY A 165 6.73 5.84 -10.20
N ASP A 166 5.86 5.96 -9.20
CA ASP A 166 5.72 7.18 -8.40
C ASP A 166 7.00 7.50 -7.64
N THR A 167 7.62 6.50 -7.03
CA THR A 167 8.88 6.67 -6.29
C THR A 167 9.99 7.24 -7.18
N VAL A 168 10.15 6.69 -8.39
CA VAL A 168 11.15 7.17 -9.36
C VAL A 168 10.84 8.60 -9.82
N ARG A 169 9.57 8.90 -10.12
CA ARG A 169 9.12 10.25 -10.51
C ARG A 169 9.34 11.28 -9.40
N ASP A 170 9.00 10.93 -8.17
CA ASP A 170 9.11 11.82 -7.02
C ASP A 170 10.58 12.10 -6.65
N ALA A 171 11.46 11.11 -6.78
CA ALA A 171 12.90 11.30 -6.63
C ALA A 171 13.44 12.29 -7.68
N LYS A 172 13.04 12.14 -8.95
CA LYS A 172 13.44 13.05 -10.04
C LYS A 172 12.88 14.45 -9.89
N ALA A 173 11.67 14.57 -9.37
CA ALA A 173 11.02 15.85 -9.08
C ALA A 173 11.56 16.52 -7.81
N ASN A 174 12.59 15.94 -7.16
CA ASN A 174 13.15 16.39 -5.89
C ASN A 174 12.11 16.49 -4.75
N LYS A 175 11.05 15.68 -4.80
CA LYS A 175 10.07 15.58 -3.71
C LYS A 175 10.55 14.68 -2.57
N ILE A 176 11.38 13.70 -2.90
CA ILE A 176 12.07 12.83 -1.95
C ILE A 176 13.56 12.78 -2.29
N CYS A 177 14.42 12.62 -1.28
CA CYS A 177 15.85 12.45 -1.53
C CYS A 177 16.14 11.05 -2.11
N PHE A 178 17.26 10.91 -2.82
CA PHE A 178 17.62 9.63 -3.44
C PHE A 178 17.84 8.50 -2.43
N GLY A 179 18.37 8.81 -1.25
CA GLY A 179 18.45 7.83 -0.16
C GLY A 179 17.08 7.28 0.22
N LYS A 180 16.06 8.14 0.29
CA LYS A 180 14.69 7.73 0.58
C LYS A 180 14.09 6.91 -0.56
N ALA A 181 14.34 7.32 -1.80
CA ALA A 181 13.91 6.55 -2.97
C ALA A 181 14.55 5.16 -3.00
N GLY A 182 15.85 5.06 -2.72
CA GLY A 182 16.57 3.78 -2.63
C GLY A 182 15.97 2.83 -1.61
N GLU A 183 15.67 3.33 -0.41
CA GLU A 183 15.00 2.55 0.65
C GLU A 183 13.62 2.03 0.20
N ILE A 184 12.80 2.89 -0.41
CA ILE A 184 11.48 2.51 -0.91
C ILE A 184 11.61 1.43 -1.99
N LEU A 185 12.54 1.59 -2.92
CA LEU A 185 12.77 0.64 -4.02
C LEU A 185 13.34 -0.70 -3.52
N GLU A 186 14.12 -0.69 -2.44
CA GLU A 186 14.58 -1.91 -1.75
C GLU A 186 13.39 -2.70 -1.19
N GLN A 187 12.55 -2.04 -0.40
CA GLN A 187 11.36 -2.64 0.19
C GLN A 187 10.39 -3.14 -0.89
N ALA A 188 10.25 -2.40 -1.99
CA ALA A 188 9.49 -2.84 -3.16
C ALA A 188 10.08 -4.14 -3.74
N ALA A 189 11.40 -4.21 -3.93
CA ALA A 189 12.06 -5.43 -4.43
C ALA A 189 11.87 -6.61 -3.48
N GLU A 190 11.97 -6.41 -2.17
CA GLU A 190 11.69 -7.44 -1.17
C GLU A 190 10.25 -7.91 -1.19
N HIS A 191 9.30 -6.99 -1.31
CA HIS A 191 7.88 -7.31 -1.43
C HIS A 191 7.60 -8.18 -2.66
N LEU A 192 8.22 -7.86 -3.79
CA LEU A 192 8.07 -8.61 -5.04
C LEU A 192 8.69 -10.02 -5.03
N ARG A 193 9.68 -10.28 -4.16
CA ARG A 193 10.32 -11.60 -4.04
C ARG A 193 9.51 -12.62 -3.24
N LYS A 194 8.64 -12.16 -2.35
CA LYS A 194 7.77 -13.02 -1.54
C LYS A 194 6.73 -13.71 -2.42
#